data_AF-A0A506PTM9-F1
#
_entry.id   AF-A0A506PTM9-F1
#
_cell.length_a   1.000
_cell.length_b   1.000
_cell.length_c   1.000
_cell.angle_alpha   90.00
_cell.angle_beta   90.00
_cell.angle_gamma   90.00
#
_symmetry.space_group_name_H-M   'P 1'
#
loop_
_entity.id
_entity.type
_entity.pdbx_description
1 polymer ?
#
loop_
_entity_poly.entity_id
_entity_poly.type
_entity_poly.pdbx_seq_one_letter_code
_entity_poly.pdbx_strand_id
1 'polypeptide(L)'
;MATTKLGNSKSCSKVINYAEKRAVVKSGVNCMPEYAKTQMKAVRMAHGKDTGVQAHTIIQSFKPGEVTAEQANDLGRQLAESIAEGHQVAIYTHNDTEHIHNHIVINSVDMETGRKYQSNASQIKLVKSENDRICEENGLSVASQKAEIRYTLAERSLLEKNERSWKDEVRETIDMAKQETSDFKGFSEYLEENGVSVTVRGKTITYMHMNENKKVRGKKLGELYTKEGIEGEFERRNTEQERDTSNRDAETRFTNKVERTRKKIDGAKYNSGRTGKSSYGLDEKPTKLDGISLAAGRKIREKRKRYFEERER
;
A
#
# COMPACT_ATOMS: atom_id res chain seq x y z
N MET A 1 14.01 -4.54 1.66
CA MET A 1 13.38 -3.45 0.90
C MET A 1 14.36 -2.29 0.85
N ALA A 2 14.46 -1.61 -0.28
CA ALA A 2 15.28 -0.43 -0.41
C ALA A 2 14.75 0.71 0.48
N THR A 3 15.64 1.45 1.14
CA THR A 3 15.27 2.57 2.02
C THR A 3 16.26 3.71 1.91
N THR A 4 15.80 4.94 2.17
CA THR A 4 16.63 6.14 2.20
C THR A 4 16.56 6.84 3.56
N LYS A 5 17.70 7.31 4.06
CA LYS A 5 17.82 8.14 5.27
C LYS A 5 18.58 9.42 4.95
N LEU A 6 17.91 10.55 5.08
CA LEU A 6 18.49 11.87 4.82
C LEU A 6 19.12 12.47 6.08
N GLY A 7 20.16 13.27 5.89
CA GLY A 7 20.85 14.01 6.94
C GLY A 7 21.52 15.28 6.39
N ASN A 8 22.03 16.09 7.29
CA ASN A 8 22.83 17.28 6.96
C ASN A 8 24.11 17.30 7.79
N SER A 9 25.14 17.98 7.28
CA SER A 9 26.41 18.13 7.97
C SER A 9 26.96 19.54 7.81
N LYS A 10 27.50 20.08 8.91
CA LYS A 10 28.30 21.31 8.92
C LYS A 10 29.76 21.07 8.50
N SER A 11 30.16 19.82 8.27
CA SER A 11 31.48 19.45 7.78
C SER A 11 31.34 18.46 6.63
N CYS A 12 31.51 18.96 5.40
CA CYS A 12 31.52 18.14 4.19
C CYS A 12 32.70 17.14 4.22
N SER A 13 33.89 17.61 4.63
CA SER A 13 35.08 16.75 4.71
C SER A 13 34.93 15.60 5.70
N LYS A 14 34.26 15.81 6.85
CA LYS A 14 34.04 14.76 7.84
C LYS A 14 33.14 13.65 7.29
N VAL A 15 32.06 14.00 6.59
CA VAL A 15 31.15 13.00 6.02
C VAL A 15 31.79 12.25 4.85
N ILE A 16 32.57 12.94 4.00
CA ILE A 16 33.32 12.27 2.93
C ILE A 16 34.37 11.33 3.52
N ASN A 17 35.17 11.76 4.51
CA ASN A 17 36.17 10.88 5.12
C ASN A 17 35.55 9.62 5.76
N TYR A 18 34.37 9.76 6.37
CA TYR A 18 33.65 8.62 6.93
C TYR A 18 33.19 7.65 5.83
N ALA A 19 32.56 8.18 4.78
CA ALA A 19 32.02 7.40 3.68
C ALA A 19 33.12 6.78 2.79
N GLU A 20 34.19 7.51 2.51
CA GLU A 20 35.24 7.06 1.62
C GLU A 20 36.06 5.90 2.21
N LYS A 21 36.27 5.89 3.54
CA LYS A 21 37.18 4.96 4.22
C LYS A 21 36.81 3.48 4.03
N ARG A 22 35.53 3.16 3.88
CA ARG A 22 35.01 1.78 3.73
C ARG A 22 34.39 1.51 2.36
N ALA A 23 34.59 2.43 1.42
CA ALA A 23 33.98 2.32 0.10
C ALA A 23 34.65 1.23 -0.73
N VAL A 24 33.87 0.26 -1.20
CA VAL A 24 34.31 -0.75 -2.18
C VAL A 24 34.09 -0.28 -3.62
N VAL A 25 33.10 0.59 -3.85
CA VAL A 25 32.84 1.24 -5.13
C VAL A 25 32.64 2.73 -4.89
N LYS A 26 33.16 3.56 -5.79
CA LYS A 26 33.08 5.03 -5.72
C LYS A 26 32.64 5.59 -7.06
N SER A 27 31.76 6.58 -7.03
CA SER A 27 31.42 7.38 -8.21
C SER A 27 31.05 8.81 -7.81
N GLY A 28 30.91 9.69 -8.79
CA GLY A 28 30.50 11.06 -8.56
C GLY A 28 29.69 11.64 -9.71
N VAL A 29 28.86 12.61 -9.36
CA VAL A 29 28.09 13.46 -10.28
C VAL A 29 28.67 14.86 -10.15
N ASN A 30 29.12 15.45 -11.25
CA ASN A 30 29.76 16.77 -11.29
C ASN A 30 31.01 16.94 -10.38
N CYS A 31 31.57 15.83 -9.89
CA CYS A 31 32.85 15.82 -9.21
C CYS A 31 33.50 14.44 -9.31
N MET A 32 34.82 14.41 -9.16
CA MET A 32 35.56 13.16 -9.00
C MET A 32 35.53 12.74 -7.53
N PRO A 33 35.14 11.49 -7.20
CA PRO A 33 34.97 11.06 -5.80
C PRO A 33 36.27 11.20 -4.98
N GLU A 34 37.43 10.92 -5.56
CA GLU A 34 38.75 11.05 -4.92
C GLU A 34 39.07 12.50 -4.52
N TYR A 35 38.55 13.45 -5.28
CA TYR A 35 38.76 14.88 -5.09
C TYR A 35 37.53 15.61 -4.56
N ALA A 36 36.48 14.89 -4.16
CA ALA A 36 35.21 15.48 -3.75
C ALA A 36 35.39 16.52 -2.63
N LYS A 37 36.28 16.27 -1.67
CA LYS A 37 36.58 17.21 -0.57
C LYS A 37 37.05 18.57 -1.06
N THR A 38 38.03 18.57 -1.96
CA THR A 38 38.66 19.80 -2.46
C THR A 38 37.73 20.49 -3.46
N GLN A 39 37.13 19.75 -4.39
CA GLN A 39 36.22 20.29 -5.40
C GLN A 39 34.96 20.91 -4.76
N MET A 40 34.30 20.20 -3.84
CA MET A 40 33.10 20.71 -3.18
C MET A 40 33.40 21.93 -2.31
N LYS A 41 34.55 21.95 -1.62
CA LYS A 41 34.98 23.11 -0.85
C LYS A 41 35.26 24.31 -1.76
N ALA A 42 35.94 24.10 -2.90
CA ALA A 42 36.24 25.17 -3.85
C ALA A 42 34.97 25.88 -4.33
N VAL A 43 33.93 25.11 -4.70
CA VAL A 43 32.63 25.68 -5.10
C VAL A 43 31.98 26.46 -3.97
N ARG A 44 31.96 25.93 -2.74
CA ARG A 44 31.39 26.66 -1.60
C ARG A 44 32.16 27.95 -1.29
N MET A 45 33.48 27.94 -1.41
CA MET A 45 34.33 29.11 -1.21
C MET A 45 34.10 30.17 -2.29
N ALA A 46 34.03 29.75 -3.56
CA ALA A 46 33.76 30.65 -4.70
C ALA A 46 32.44 31.41 -4.55
N HIS A 47 31.43 30.77 -3.97
CA HIS A 47 30.12 31.39 -3.69
C HIS A 47 30.00 32.02 -2.30
N GLY A 48 31.10 32.11 -1.51
CA GLY A 48 31.10 32.70 -0.17
C GLY A 48 30.23 31.96 0.86
N LYS A 49 30.02 30.65 0.69
CA LYS A 49 29.01 29.83 1.40
C LYS A 49 29.61 28.59 2.09
N ASP A 50 30.87 28.64 2.49
CA ASP A 50 31.57 27.55 3.23
C ASP A 50 31.27 27.52 4.75
N THR A 51 30.29 28.29 5.22
CA THR A 51 29.81 28.28 6.61
C THR A 51 28.45 27.56 6.73
N GLY A 52 28.10 27.15 7.95
CA GLY A 52 26.82 26.48 8.22
C GLY A 52 26.76 25.06 7.65
N VAL A 53 25.64 24.70 7.01
CA VAL A 53 25.49 23.39 6.36
C VAL A 53 26.33 23.35 5.08
N GLN A 54 27.26 22.40 5.03
CA GLN A 54 28.22 22.22 3.94
C GLN A 54 27.87 21.02 3.04
N ALA A 55 27.14 20.04 3.57
CA ALA A 55 26.71 18.87 2.79
C ALA A 55 25.36 18.33 3.27
N HIS A 56 24.64 17.71 2.34
CA HIS A 56 23.48 16.88 2.59
C HIS A 56 23.85 15.43 2.32
N THR A 57 23.39 14.51 3.16
CA THR A 57 23.76 13.10 3.07
C THR A 57 22.54 12.24 2.88
N ILE A 58 22.63 11.23 2.03
CA ILE A 58 21.61 10.19 1.89
C ILE A 58 22.31 8.85 2.09
N ILE A 59 21.78 8.06 3.02
CA ILE A 59 22.12 6.64 3.12
C ILE A 59 21.03 5.89 2.37
N GLN A 60 21.39 5.22 1.28
CA GLN A 60 20.49 4.38 0.50
C GLN A 60 20.87 2.93 0.77
N SER A 61 19.99 2.15 1.39
CA SER A 61 20.26 0.76 1.78
C SER A 61 19.35 -0.19 1.02
N PHE A 62 19.88 -1.35 0.60
CA PHE A 62 19.15 -2.35 -0.17
C PHE A 62 18.86 -3.61 0.66
N LYS A 63 17.92 -4.44 0.21
CA LYS A 63 17.69 -5.75 0.85
C LYS A 63 18.95 -6.63 0.66
N PRO A 64 19.33 -7.46 1.63
CA PRO A 64 20.45 -8.38 1.46
C PRO A 64 20.19 -9.31 0.27
N GLY A 65 21.20 -9.48 -0.58
CA GLY A 65 21.15 -10.35 -1.76
C GLY A 65 20.42 -9.79 -2.99
N GLU A 66 19.91 -8.56 -2.96
CA GLU A 66 19.20 -7.99 -4.13
C GLU A 66 20.09 -7.25 -5.14
N VAL A 67 21.24 -6.75 -4.71
CA VAL A 67 22.13 -5.94 -5.54
C VAL A 67 23.59 -6.32 -5.31
N THR A 68 24.44 -6.08 -6.30
CA THR A 68 25.90 -6.04 -6.11
C THR A 68 26.34 -4.65 -5.66
N ALA A 69 27.62 -4.48 -5.29
CA ALA A 69 28.13 -3.17 -4.91
C ALA A 69 28.16 -2.19 -6.10
N GLU A 70 28.46 -2.68 -7.30
CA GLU A 70 28.47 -1.91 -8.54
C GLU A 70 27.06 -1.46 -8.90
N GLN A 71 26.10 -2.39 -8.89
CA GLN A 71 24.69 -2.08 -9.15
C GLN A 71 24.13 -1.10 -8.12
N ALA A 72 24.43 -1.30 -6.83
CA ALA A 72 24.07 -0.35 -5.79
C ALA A 72 24.62 1.05 -6.11
N ASN A 73 25.90 1.15 -6.48
CA ASN A 73 26.52 2.42 -6.81
C ASN A 73 25.83 3.13 -8.00
N ASP A 74 25.53 2.39 -9.07
CA ASP A 74 24.83 2.90 -10.26
C ASP A 74 23.43 3.42 -9.92
N LEU A 75 22.69 2.71 -9.07
CA LEU A 75 21.39 3.17 -8.58
C LEU A 75 21.51 4.43 -7.71
N GLY A 76 22.57 4.52 -6.92
CA GLY A 76 22.90 5.73 -6.15
C GLY A 76 23.23 6.92 -7.06
N ARG A 77 23.87 6.66 -8.21
CA ARG A 77 24.15 7.67 -9.23
C ARG A 77 22.88 8.15 -9.92
N GLN A 78 22.01 7.25 -10.35
CA GLN A 78 20.71 7.60 -10.94
C GLN A 78 19.88 8.44 -9.97
N LEU A 79 19.86 8.06 -8.68
CA LEU A 79 19.17 8.83 -7.65
C LEU A 79 19.79 10.21 -7.46
N ALA A 80 21.12 10.33 -7.47
CA ALA A 80 21.81 11.61 -7.35
C ALA A 80 21.50 12.54 -8.53
N GLU A 81 21.52 12.01 -9.75
CA GLU A 81 21.21 12.76 -10.98
C GLU A 81 19.77 13.29 -11.00
N SER A 82 18.80 12.56 -10.41
CA SER A 82 17.39 12.98 -10.38
C SER A 82 17.07 14.04 -9.30
N ILE A 83 17.78 14.06 -8.18
CA ILE A 83 17.42 14.90 -7.02
C ILE A 83 18.34 16.09 -6.78
N ALA A 84 19.55 16.09 -7.37
CA ALA A 84 20.63 17.02 -7.06
C ALA A 84 21.21 17.69 -8.32
N GLU A 85 20.35 18.07 -9.25
CA GLU A 85 20.71 18.82 -10.44
C GLU A 85 21.54 20.06 -10.10
N GLY A 86 22.63 20.30 -10.85
CA GLY A 86 23.54 21.43 -10.64
C GLY A 86 24.43 21.33 -9.39
N HIS A 87 24.22 20.34 -8.52
CA HIS A 87 25.07 20.08 -7.36
C HIS A 87 26.16 19.04 -7.64
N GLN A 88 27.25 19.13 -6.89
CA GLN A 88 28.28 18.09 -6.86
C GLN A 88 27.87 17.00 -5.89
N VAL A 89 28.00 15.74 -6.30
CA VAL A 89 27.64 14.58 -5.49
C VAL A 89 28.75 13.54 -5.54
N ALA A 90 29.13 13.01 -4.38
CA ALA A 90 30.03 11.89 -4.25
C ALA A 90 29.30 10.70 -3.64
N ILE A 91 29.46 9.51 -4.24
CA ILE A 91 28.74 8.29 -3.89
C ILE A 91 29.77 7.23 -3.50
N TYR A 92 29.60 6.69 -2.31
CA TYR A 92 30.49 5.68 -1.73
C TYR A 92 29.67 4.46 -1.31
N THR A 93 29.93 3.31 -1.92
CA THR A 93 29.19 2.09 -1.62
C THR A 93 29.92 1.25 -0.59
N HIS A 94 29.23 0.87 0.47
CA HIS A 94 29.69 0.01 1.55
C HIS A 94 29.04 -1.37 1.44
N ASN A 95 29.82 -2.41 1.72
CA ASN A 95 29.38 -3.81 1.83
C ASN A 95 29.89 -4.46 3.13
N ASP A 96 30.23 -3.64 4.13
CA ASP A 96 30.79 -4.04 5.43
C ASP A 96 29.74 -4.52 6.44
N THR A 97 28.47 -4.51 6.05
CA THR A 97 27.34 -5.00 6.86
C THR A 97 26.50 -5.95 6.01
N GLU A 98 25.49 -6.58 6.62
CA GLU A 98 24.53 -7.44 5.92
C GLU A 98 23.84 -6.73 4.73
N HIS A 99 23.65 -5.42 4.84
CA HIS A 99 23.04 -4.61 3.79
C HIS A 99 24.10 -3.84 3.00
N ILE A 100 24.13 -4.04 1.68
CA ILE A 100 24.83 -3.12 0.78
C ILE A 100 24.12 -1.77 0.84
N HIS A 101 24.90 -0.70 1.00
CA HIS A 101 24.36 0.65 1.10
C HIS A 101 25.29 1.71 0.51
N ASN A 102 24.70 2.77 -0.03
CA ASN A 102 25.42 3.94 -0.52
C ASN A 102 25.40 5.04 0.53
N HIS A 103 26.54 5.68 0.70
CA HIS A 103 26.68 7.02 1.25
C HIS A 103 26.76 8.02 0.10
N ILE A 104 25.67 8.75 -0.13
CA ILE A 104 25.57 9.81 -1.13
C ILE A 104 25.77 11.14 -0.41
N VAL A 105 26.78 11.91 -0.80
CA VAL A 105 27.14 13.20 -0.22
C VAL A 105 26.95 14.29 -1.27
N ILE A 106 25.96 15.15 -1.06
CA ILE A 106 25.58 16.26 -1.94
C ILE A 106 26.18 17.55 -1.39
N ASN A 107 26.89 18.31 -2.21
CA ASN A 107 27.41 19.62 -1.84
C ASN A 107 26.25 20.58 -1.53
N SER A 108 26.36 21.40 -0.49
CA SER A 108 25.24 22.27 -0.11
C SER A 108 24.97 23.40 -1.10
N VAL A 109 25.87 23.65 -2.05
CA VAL A 109 25.83 24.79 -2.98
C VAL A 109 25.84 24.27 -4.42
N ASP A 110 24.93 24.81 -5.23
CA ASP A 110 24.85 24.60 -6.67
C ASP A 110 26.05 25.25 -7.36
N MET A 111 26.64 24.56 -8.34
CA MET A 111 27.91 24.96 -8.94
C MET A 111 27.84 26.30 -9.65
N GLU A 112 26.75 26.55 -10.38
CA GLU A 112 26.60 27.72 -11.25
C GLU A 112 25.90 28.87 -10.52
N THR A 113 24.75 28.58 -9.94
CA THR A 113 23.86 29.58 -9.33
C THR A 113 24.25 29.92 -7.89
N GLY A 114 25.05 29.08 -7.24
CA GLY A 114 25.40 29.22 -5.84
C GLY A 114 24.23 29.01 -4.88
N ARG A 115 23.05 28.59 -5.36
CA ARG A 115 21.87 28.36 -4.52
C ARG A 115 22.09 27.17 -3.57
N LYS A 116 21.47 27.23 -2.40
CA LYS A 116 21.59 26.15 -1.40
C LYS A 116 20.65 25.00 -1.74
N TYR A 117 21.13 23.76 -1.58
CA TYR A 117 20.30 22.57 -1.71
C TYR A 117 19.16 22.59 -0.69
N GLN A 118 17.94 22.29 -1.13
CA GLN A 118 16.76 22.37 -0.28
C GLN A 118 16.45 21.03 0.37
N SER A 119 16.69 20.91 1.68
CA SER A 119 16.40 19.68 2.44
C SER A 119 15.10 19.79 3.26
N ASN A 120 14.02 20.22 2.61
CA ASN A 120 12.71 20.38 3.24
C ASN A 120 11.85 19.09 3.14
N ALA A 121 10.64 19.12 3.71
CA ALA A 121 9.73 17.97 3.69
C ALA A 121 9.33 17.51 2.28
N SER A 122 9.26 18.43 1.31
CA SER A 122 8.99 18.10 -0.09
C SER A 122 10.17 17.35 -0.71
N GLN A 123 11.41 17.78 -0.43
CA GLN A 123 12.61 17.07 -0.89
C GLN A 123 12.70 15.67 -0.28
N ILE A 124 12.37 15.50 1.00
CA ILE A 124 12.35 14.17 1.63
C ILE A 124 11.38 13.24 0.90
N LYS A 125 10.21 13.74 0.51
CA LYS A 125 9.24 12.96 -0.29
C LYS A 125 9.77 12.66 -1.68
N LEU A 126 10.39 13.63 -2.36
CA LEU A 126 11.00 13.46 -3.68
C LEU A 126 12.09 12.38 -3.66
N VAL A 127 13.03 12.46 -2.71
CA VAL A 127 14.11 11.45 -2.58
C VAL A 127 13.53 10.06 -2.36
N LYS A 128 12.47 9.95 -1.57
CA LYS A 128 11.81 8.66 -1.36
C LYS A 128 11.13 8.17 -2.65
N SER A 129 10.33 9.00 -3.30
CA SER A 129 9.61 8.60 -4.52
C SER A 129 10.55 8.25 -5.67
N GLU A 130 11.64 9.02 -5.86
CA GLU A 130 12.64 8.72 -6.88
C GLU A 130 13.42 7.45 -6.56
N ASN A 131 13.78 7.22 -5.30
CA ASN A 131 14.39 5.96 -4.91
C ASN A 131 13.46 4.78 -5.19
N ASP A 132 12.18 4.90 -4.81
CA ASP A 132 11.20 3.83 -5.01
C ASP A 132 10.99 3.57 -6.52
N ARG A 133 10.81 4.61 -7.33
CA ARG A 133 10.72 4.52 -8.80
C ARG A 133 11.94 3.82 -9.42
N ILE A 134 13.15 4.26 -9.06
CA ILE A 134 14.41 3.68 -9.59
C ILE A 134 14.52 2.20 -9.18
N CYS A 135 14.17 1.86 -7.94
CA CYS A 135 14.19 0.48 -7.48
C CYS A 135 13.17 -0.40 -8.24
N GLU A 136 11.94 0.10 -8.46
CA GLU A 136 10.90 -0.59 -9.23
C GLU A 136 11.31 -0.83 -10.68
N GLU A 137 11.86 0.19 -11.35
CA GLU A 137 12.35 0.11 -12.74
C GLU A 137 13.49 -0.91 -12.90
N ASN A 138 14.23 -1.18 -11.82
CA ASN A 138 15.32 -2.16 -11.77
C ASN A 138 14.90 -3.50 -11.14
N GLY A 139 13.60 -3.73 -10.91
CA GLY A 139 13.06 -5.00 -10.40
C GLY A 139 13.38 -5.30 -8.93
N LEU A 140 13.70 -4.27 -8.13
CA LEU A 140 14.09 -4.42 -6.72
C LEU A 140 12.90 -4.29 -5.76
N SER A 141 13.04 -4.85 -4.56
CA SER A 141 12.00 -4.73 -3.53
C SER A 141 11.91 -3.30 -2.98
N VAL A 142 10.82 -2.63 -3.27
CA VAL A 142 10.46 -1.33 -2.70
C VAL A 142 9.64 -1.44 -1.42
N ALA A 143 9.67 -0.36 -0.64
CA ALA A 143 8.74 -0.16 0.45
C ALA A 143 7.30 -0.14 -0.09
N SER A 144 6.45 -1.11 0.26
CA SER A 144 5.03 -1.00 -0.09
C SER A 144 4.46 0.29 0.49
N GLN A 145 3.56 0.92 -0.26
CA GLN A 145 2.81 2.08 0.22
C GLN A 145 2.02 1.67 1.45
N LYS A 146 2.52 2.12 2.61
CA LYS A 146 1.93 2.01 3.94
C LYS A 146 1.55 0.56 4.35
N ALA A 147 2.38 -0.03 5.22
CA ALA A 147 2.08 -1.35 5.80
C ALA A 147 0.66 -1.41 6.43
N GLU A 148 -0.12 -2.41 6.03
CA GLU A 148 -1.47 -2.72 6.54
C GLU A 148 -1.47 -2.87 8.06
N ILE A 149 -0.45 -3.56 8.58
CA ILE A 149 -0.16 -3.75 10.01
C ILE A 149 1.28 -3.30 10.28
N ARG A 150 1.50 -2.60 11.39
CA ARG A 150 2.82 -2.11 11.82
C ARG A 150 3.15 -2.56 13.22
N TYR A 151 4.28 -3.25 13.36
CA TYR A 151 4.90 -3.58 14.64
C TYR A 151 6.16 -2.75 14.86
N THR A 152 6.35 -2.24 16.08
CA THR A 152 7.65 -1.69 16.50
C THR A 152 8.68 -2.80 16.69
N LEU A 153 9.97 -2.45 16.76
CA LEU A 153 11.04 -3.43 17.03
C LEU A 153 10.81 -4.18 18.36
N ALA A 154 10.33 -3.48 19.39
CA ALA A 154 9.98 -4.11 20.66
C ALA A 154 8.85 -5.13 20.50
N GLU A 155 7.80 -4.80 19.75
CA GLU A 155 6.70 -5.74 19.46
C GLU A 155 7.18 -6.97 18.68
N ARG A 156 8.08 -6.80 17.70
CA ARG A 156 8.67 -7.92 16.96
C ARG A 156 9.45 -8.87 17.86
N SER A 157 10.24 -8.32 18.79
CA SER A 157 10.99 -9.13 19.74
C SER A 157 10.09 -9.89 20.72
N LEU A 158 8.94 -9.32 21.09
CA LEU A 158 7.94 -10.02 21.92
C LEU A 158 7.28 -11.16 21.12
N LEU A 159 6.89 -10.91 19.87
CA LEU A 159 6.33 -11.93 18.98
C LEU A 159 7.28 -13.12 18.78
N GLU A 160 8.57 -12.86 18.60
CA GLU A 160 9.59 -13.92 18.51
C GLU A 160 9.69 -14.77 19.78
N LYS A 161 9.37 -14.18 20.93
CA LYS A 161 9.30 -14.87 22.23
C LYS A 161 7.91 -15.43 22.54
N ASN A 162 6.97 -15.33 21.60
CA ASN A 162 5.58 -15.72 21.75
C ASN A 162 4.85 -14.99 22.90
N GLU A 163 5.30 -13.76 23.21
CA GLU A 163 4.70 -12.88 24.21
C GLU A 163 3.79 -11.85 23.54
N ARG A 164 2.67 -11.50 24.19
CA ARG A 164 1.69 -10.54 23.67
C ARG A 164 2.04 -9.10 24.06
N SER A 165 1.91 -8.18 23.11
CA SER A 165 1.97 -6.75 23.42
C SER A 165 0.57 -6.21 23.75
N TRP A 166 0.47 -5.21 24.64
CA TRP A 166 -0.78 -4.46 24.85
C TRP A 166 -1.35 -3.83 23.56
N LYS A 167 -0.48 -3.57 22.56
CA LYS A 167 -0.95 -3.11 21.25
C LYS A 167 -1.59 -4.22 20.42
N ASP A 168 -1.20 -5.48 20.65
CA ASP A 168 -1.85 -6.63 20.03
C ASP A 168 -3.24 -6.82 20.60
N GLU A 169 -3.41 -6.66 21.92
CA GLU A 169 -4.74 -6.61 22.56
C GLU A 169 -5.60 -5.51 21.91
N VAL A 170 -5.07 -4.29 21.76
CA VAL A 170 -5.79 -3.22 21.06
C VAL A 170 -6.14 -3.59 19.61
N ARG A 171 -5.24 -4.25 18.86
CA ARG A 171 -5.53 -4.69 17.47
C ARG A 171 -6.63 -5.74 17.44
N GLU A 172 -6.55 -6.76 18.31
CA GLU A 172 -7.54 -7.83 18.44
C GLU A 172 -8.92 -7.24 18.76
N THR A 173 -9.02 -6.32 19.73
CA THR A 173 -10.30 -5.67 20.06
C THR A 173 -10.84 -4.86 18.90
N ILE A 174 -9.98 -4.13 18.15
CA ILE A 174 -10.41 -3.39 16.95
C ILE A 174 -10.91 -4.34 15.86
N ASP A 175 -10.22 -5.46 15.62
CA ASP A 175 -10.59 -6.39 14.57
C ASP A 175 -11.88 -7.14 14.91
N MET A 176 -12.15 -7.43 16.19
CA MET A 176 -13.46 -7.90 16.66
C MET A 176 -14.53 -6.82 16.50
N ALA A 177 -14.26 -5.59 16.93
CA ALA A 177 -15.19 -4.47 16.80
C ALA A 177 -15.60 -4.24 15.35
N LYS A 178 -14.65 -4.33 14.41
CA LYS A 178 -14.95 -4.28 12.98
C LYS A 178 -15.95 -5.35 12.59
N GLN A 179 -15.79 -6.60 13.04
CA GLN A 179 -16.66 -7.72 12.65
C GLN A 179 -18.08 -7.59 13.21
N GLU A 180 -18.21 -7.12 14.45
CA GLU A 180 -19.47 -7.05 15.17
C GLU A 180 -20.30 -5.79 14.89
N THR A 181 -19.71 -4.78 14.24
CA THR A 181 -20.35 -3.48 14.02
C THR A 181 -20.37 -3.10 12.55
N SER A 182 -21.33 -2.25 12.16
CA SER A 182 -21.53 -1.81 10.76
C SER A 182 -21.35 -0.30 10.58
N ASP A 183 -21.11 0.43 11.67
CA ASP A 183 -20.90 1.87 11.66
C ASP A 183 -19.91 2.31 12.72
N PHE A 184 -19.43 3.56 12.60
CA PHE A 184 -18.41 4.10 13.49
C PHE A 184 -18.91 4.32 14.93
N LYS A 185 -20.22 4.51 15.13
CA LYS A 185 -20.78 4.75 16.45
C LYS A 185 -20.76 3.45 17.25
N GLY A 186 -21.34 2.38 16.70
CA GLY A 186 -21.31 1.05 17.31
C GLY A 186 -19.88 0.54 17.50
N PHE A 187 -18.99 0.83 16.55
CA PHE A 187 -17.56 0.53 16.69
C PHE A 187 -16.94 1.16 17.94
N SER A 188 -17.22 2.45 18.19
CA SER A 188 -16.67 3.16 19.33
C SER A 188 -17.24 2.65 20.66
N GLU A 189 -18.55 2.36 20.69
CA GLU A 189 -19.24 1.78 21.86
C GLU A 189 -18.68 0.39 22.19
N TYR A 190 -18.54 -0.50 21.19
CA TYR A 190 -17.96 -1.83 21.38
C TYR A 190 -16.54 -1.77 21.93
N LEU A 191 -15.71 -0.86 21.41
CA LEU A 191 -14.34 -0.69 21.87
C LEU A 191 -14.30 -0.24 23.34
N GLU A 192 -15.16 0.71 23.73
CA GLU A 192 -15.22 1.19 25.11
C GLU A 192 -15.65 0.08 26.09
N GLU A 193 -16.65 -0.72 25.71
CA GLU A 193 -17.08 -1.89 26.49
C GLU A 193 -15.97 -2.93 26.66
N ASN A 194 -15.08 -3.04 25.69
CA ASN A 194 -13.94 -3.96 25.69
C ASN A 194 -12.61 -3.31 26.13
N GLY A 195 -12.68 -2.20 26.90
CA GLY A 195 -11.52 -1.62 27.57
C GLY A 195 -10.59 -0.79 26.68
N VAL A 196 -11.06 -0.34 25.51
CA VAL A 196 -10.33 0.50 24.58
C VAL A 196 -11.12 1.77 24.27
N SER A 197 -10.68 2.94 24.72
CA SER A 197 -11.36 4.20 24.33
C SER A 197 -10.82 4.76 23.02
N VAL A 198 -11.71 5.41 22.28
CA VAL A 198 -11.41 6.02 20.98
C VAL A 198 -11.49 7.53 21.07
N THR A 199 -10.52 8.22 20.47
CA THR A 199 -10.57 9.67 20.27
C THR A 199 -10.27 10.01 18.83
N VAL A 200 -11.19 10.72 18.18
CA VAL A 200 -11.04 11.19 16.79
C VAL A 200 -10.77 12.70 16.77
N ARG A 201 -9.74 13.10 16.01
CA ARG A 201 -9.42 14.51 15.71
C ARG A 201 -9.11 14.65 14.22
N GLY A 202 -10.07 15.18 13.47
CA GLY A 202 -9.98 15.29 12.00
C GLY A 202 -9.78 13.92 11.35
N LYS A 203 -8.65 13.73 10.67
CA LYS A 203 -8.26 12.44 10.05
C LYS A 203 -7.54 11.47 10.98
N THR A 204 -7.26 11.88 12.23
CA THR A 204 -6.48 11.07 13.16
C THR A 204 -7.40 10.37 14.16
N ILE A 205 -7.28 9.05 14.25
CA ILE A 205 -7.86 8.22 15.31
C ILE A 205 -6.77 7.82 16.31
N THR A 206 -7.10 7.86 17.59
CA THR A 206 -6.24 7.42 18.70
C THR A 206 -7.01 6.44 19.56
N TYR A 207 -6.39 5.31 19.86
CA TYR A 207 -6.90 4.27 20.75
C TYR A 207 -6.16 4.34 22.08
N MET A 208 -6.87 4.14 23.18
CA MET A 208 -6.30 4.10 24.53
C MET A 208 -6.70 2.80 25.21
N HIS A 209 -5.70 1.99 25.54
CA HIS A 209 -5.88 0.77 26.33
C HIS A 209 -6.08 1.17 27.79
N MET A 210 -7.28 0.94 28.33
CA MET A 210 -7.66 1.44 29.65
C MET A 210 -6.86 0.76 30.77
N ASN A 211 -6.66 -0.56 30.69
CA ASN A 211 -5.95 -1.34 31.71
C ASN A 211 -4.48 -0.93 31.87
N GLU A 212 -3.83 -0.60 30.74
CA GLU A 212 -2.42 -0.23 30.71
C GLU A 212 -2.20 1.29 30.80
N ASN A 213 -3.29 2.07 30.74
CA ASN A 213 -3.27 3.53 30.64
C ASN A 213 -2.33 4.04 29.52
N LYS A 214 -2.30 3.33 28.38
CA LYS A 214 -1.41 3.61 27.24
C LYS A 214 -2.22 3.96 26.00
N LYS A 215 -1.73 4.91 25.22
CA LYS A 215 -2.38 5.39 23.99
C LYS A 215 -1.54 5.13 22.75
N VAL A 216 -2.19 4.85 21.63
CA VAL A 216 -1.58 4.62 20.33
C VAL A 216 -2.42 5.25 19.22
N ARG A 217 -1.77 5.96 18.29
CA ARG A 217 -2.46 6.47 17.09
C ARG A 217 -2.71 5.32 16.12
N GLY A 218 -3.85 5.29 15.45
CA GLY A 218 -4.16 4.22 14.48
C GLY A 218 -3.09 4.01 13.41
N LYS A 219 -2.51 5.10 12.88
CA LYS A 219 -1.38 5.06 11.94
C LYS A 219 -0.14 4.31 12.45
N LYS A 220 0.04 4.19 13.77
CA LYS A 220 1.14 3.43 14.39
C LYS A 220 0.83 1.93 14.49
N LEU A 221 -0.44 1.53 14.47
CA LEU A 221 -0.86 0.13 14.43
C LEU A 221 -0.89 -0.42 13.01
N GLY A 222 -1.12 0.43 11.99
CA GLY A 222 -1.19 0.04 10.59
C GLY A 222 -2.28 0.81 9.85
N GLU A 223 -2.35 0.72 8.53
CA GLU A 223 -3.38 1.40 7.75
C GLU A 223 -4.79 0.88 8.04
N LEU A 224 -4.93 -0.43 8.30
CA LEU A 224 -6.22 -1.06 8.67
C LEU A 224 -6.82 -0.52 9.97
N TYR A 225 -6.03 0.19 10.77
CA TYR A 225 -6.43 0.76 12.06
C TYR A 225 -6.52 2.29 12.01
N THR A 226 -6.30 2.91 10.85
CA THR A 226 -6.53 4.34 10.65
C THR A 226 -8.02 4.63 10.49
N LYS A 227 -8.45 5.88 10.71
CA LYS A 227 -9.85 6.29 10.51
C LYS A 227 -10.34 5.90 9.11
N GLU A 228 -9.55 6.23 8.08
CA GLU A 228 -9.82 5.91 6.68
C GLU A 228 -9.91 4.38 6.47
N GLY A 229 -9.05 3.60 7.13
CA GLY A 229 -9.08 2.13 7.08
C GLY A 229 -10.33 1.51 7.73
N ILE A 230 -10.80 2.08 8.86
CA ILE A 230 -12.03 1.64 9.53
C ILE A 230 -13.26 2.00 8.68
N GLU A 231 -13.37 3.26 8.26
CA GLU A 231 -14.51 3.73 7.45
C GLU A 231 -14.61 2.97 6.12
N GLY A 232 -13.49 2.74 5.44
CA GLY A 232 -13.47 1.96 4.20
C GLY A 232 -13.88 0.50 4.37
N GLU A 233 -13.64 -0.09 5.55
CA GLU A 233 -14.08 -1.46 5.86
C GLU A 233 -15.61 -1.53 5.97
N PHE A 234 -16.22 -0.59 6.69
CA PHE A 234 -17.67 -0.49 6.79
C PHE A 234 -18.33 -0.18 5.45
N GLU A 235 -17.79 0.77 4.67
CA GLU A 235 -18.31 1.08 3.33
C GLU A 235 -18.28 -0.14 2.40
N ARG A 236 -17.18 -0.90 2.42
CA ARG A 236 -17.04 -2.13 1.63
C ARG A 236 -18.09 -3.16 2.03
N ARG A 237 -18.25 -3.41 3.33
CA ARG A 237 -19.21 -4.41 3.83
C ARG A 237 -20.65 -4.03 3.56
N ASN A 238 -21.01 -2.77 3.75
CA ASN A 238 -22.36 -2.27 3.45
C ASN A 238 -22.67 -2.41 1.96
N THR A 239 -21.71 -2.09 1.09
CA THR A 239 -21.85 -2.29 -0.37
C THR A 239 -22.01 -3.77 -0.75
N GLU A 240 -21.28 -4.68 -0.09
CA GLU A 240 -21.41 -6.12 -0.31
C GLU A 240 -22.80 -6.63 0.12
N GLN A 241 -23.31 -6.18 1.28
CA GLN A 241 -24.66 -6.53 1.76
C GLN A 241 -25.77 -5.99 0.85
N GLU A 242 -25.64 -4.77 0.32
CA GLU A 242 -26.60 -4.20 -0.66
C GLU A 242 -26.64 -5.01 -1.97
N ARG A 243 -25.49 -5.52 -2.43
CA ARG A 243 -25.43 -6.40 -3.61
C ARG A 243 -26.09 -7.75 -3.34
N ASP A 244 -25.89 -8.32 -2.16
CA ASP A 244 -26.48 -9.61 -1.81
C ASP A 244 -27.99 -9.52 -1.63
N THR A 245 -28.48 -8.45 -0.99
CA THR A 245 -29.93 -8.19 -0.84
C THR A 245 -30.60 -7.97 -2.20
N SER A 246 -30.01 -7.15 -3.08
CA SER A 246 -30.54 -6.92 -4.43
C SER A 246 -30.55 -8.19 -5.30
N ASN A 247 -29.52 -9.04 -5.18
CA ASN A 247 -29.49 -10.34 -5.86
C ASN A 247 -30.59 -11.29 -5.36
N ARG A 248 -30.79 -11.38 -4.03
CA ARG A 248 -31.87 -12.19 -3.44
C ARG A 248 -33.25 -11.70 -3.86
N ASP A 249 -33.46 -10.39 -3.94
CA ASP A 249 -34.72 -9.81 -4.41
C ASP A 249 -34.97 -10.13 -5.90
N ALA A 250 -33.93 -10.08 -6.72
CA ALA A 250 -34.01 -10.45 -8.14
C ALA A 250 -34.36 -11.94 -8.31
N GLU A 251 -33.72 -12.83 -7.54
CA GLU A 251 -34.04 -14.26 -7.52
C GLU A 251 -35.47 -14.52 -7.07
N THR A 252 -35.92 -13.85 -6.01
CA THR A 252 -37.29 -13.98 -5.49
C THR A 252 -38.34 -13.48 -6.50
N ARG A 253 -38.05 -12.40 -7.23
CA ARG A 253 -38.93 -11.92 -8.31
C ARG A 253 -38.99 -12.90 -9.47
N PHE A 254 -37.85 -13.51 -9.81
CA PHE A 254 -37.77 -14.51 -10.88
C PHE A 254 -38.55 -15.79 -10.52
N THR A 255 -38.36 -16.35 -9.32
CA THR A 255 -39.06 -17.56 -8.86
C THR A 255 -40.57 -17.37 -8.83
N ASN A 256 -41.04 -16.25 -8.27
CA ASN A 256 -42.46 -15.88 -8.26
C ASN A 256 -43.04 -15.76 -9.68
N LYS A 257 -42.28 -15.22 -10.64
CA LYS A 257 -42.71 -15.12 -12.04
C LYS A 257 -42.82 -16.49 -12.69
N VAL A 258 -41.88 -17.39 -12.42
CA VAL A 258 -41.91 -18.78 -12.91
C VAL A 258 -43.12 -19.54 -12.36
N GLU A 259 -43.38 -19.45 -11.06
CA GLU A 259 -44.55 -20.10 -10.43
C GLU A 259 -45.89 -19.60 -10.99
N ARG A 260 -46.03 -18.28 -11.17
CA ARG A 260 -47.24 -17.71 -11.80
C ARG A 260 -47.45 -18.22 -13.21
N THR A 261 -46.36 -18.36 -13.97
CA THR A 261 -46.40 -18.87 -15.34
C THR A 261 -46.79 -20.35 -15.35
N ARG A 262 -46.23 -21.16 -14.43
CA ARG A 262 -46.57 -22.57 -14.27
C ARG A 262 -48.04 -22.78 -13.90
N LYS A 263 -48.56 -22.03 -12.93
CA LYS A 263 -49.99 -22.06 -12.56
C LYS A 263 -50.92 -21.71 -13.72
N LYS A 264 -50.54 -20.75 -14.58
CA LYS A 264 -51.31 -20.41 -15.80
C LYS A 264 -51.31 -21.55 -16.81
N ILE A 265 -50.18 -22.21 -17.02
CA ILE A 265 -50.06 -23.36 -17.93
C ILE A 265 -50.89 -24.54 -17.42
N ASP A 266 -50.80 -24.85 -16.13
CA ASP A 266 -51.53 -25.97 -15.53
C ASP A 266 -53.05 -25.71 -15.52
N GLY A 267 -53.48 -24.47 -15.26
CA GLY A 267 -54.88 -24.05 -15.38
C GLY A 267 -55.41 -24.14 -16.82
N ALA A 268 -54.60 -23.75 -17.82
CA ALA A 268 -54.96 -23.88 -19.23
C ALA A 268 -55.10 -25.35 -19.67
N LYS A 269 -54.22 -26.24 -19.19
CA LYS A 269 -54.32 -27.69 -19.42
C LYS A 269 -55.58 -28.28 -18.79
N TYR A 270 -55.90 -27.90 -17.55
CA TYR A 270 -57.11 -28.37 -16.87
C TYR A 270 -58.40 -27.92 -17.57
N ASN A 271 -58.42 -26.70 -18.11
CA ASN A 271 -59.58 -26.19 -18.86
C ASN A 271 -59.73 -26.85 -20.25
N SER A 272 -58.61 -27.19 -20.90
CA SER A 272 -58.62 -27.92 -22.19
C SER A 272 -59.11 -29.37 -22.10
N GLY A 273 -59.09 -29.98 -20.90
CA GLY A 273 -59.66 -31.31 -20.65
C GLY A 273 -61.18 -31.31 -20.43
N ARG A 274 -61.80 -30.13 -20.25
CA ARG A 274 -63.23 -29.99 -19.92
C ARG A 274 -64.09 -29.57 -21.12
N THR A 275 -63.48 -29.05 -22.18
CA THR A 275 -64.12 -28.79 -23.47
C THR A 275 -63.79 -29.93 -24.43
N GLY A 276 -64.78 -30.78 -24.69
CA GLY A 276 -64.67 -31.88 -25.65
C GLY A 276 -64.27 -31.40 -27.05
N LYS A 277 -63.50 -32.27 -27.73
CA LYS A 277 -63.23 -32.33 -29.18
C LYS A 277 -63.53 -31.05 -29.97
N SER A 278 -62.48 -30.32 -30.35
CA SER A 278 -62.41 -29.80 -31.71
C SER A 278 -60.97 -29.87 -32.22
N SER A 279 -60.86 -30.46 -33.40
CA SER A 279 -59.64 -30.72 -34.15
C SER A 279 -59.29 -29.50 -35.00
N TYR A 280 -58.44 -28.60 -34.54
CA TYR A 280 -57.73 -27.66 -35.42
C TYR A 280 -56.33 -27.40 -34.87
N GLY A 281 -55.33 -27.60 -35.74
CA GLY A 281 -53.92 -27.56 -35.43
C GLY A 281 -53.50 -26.24 -34.78
N LEU A 282 -52.80 -26.35 -33.66
CA LEU A 282 -52.10 -25.23 -33.06
C LEU A 282 -50.73 -25.14 -33.72
N ASP A 283 -50.60 -24.17 -34.64
CA ASP A 283 -49.32 -23.67 -35.11
C ASP A 283 -48.39 -23.42 -33.91
N GLU A 284 -47.22 -24.07 -33.92
CA GLU A 284 -46.09 -23.72 -33.08
C GLU A 284 -45.59 -22.33 -33.46
N LYS A 285 -46.21 -21.28 -32.92
CA LYS A 285 -45.63 -19.93 -32.93
C LYS A 285 -44.91 -19.72 -31.61
N PRO A 286 -43.57 -19.61 -31.60
CA PRO A 286 -42.84 -19.29 -30.39
C PRO A 286 -43.25 -17.89 -29.94
N THR A 287 -43.76 -17.77 -28.72
CA THR A 287 -43.94 -16.48 -28.06
C THR A 287 -42.57 -15.82 -27.96
N LYS A 288 -42.40 -14.72 -28.72
CA LYS A 288 -41.24 -13.84 -28.62
C LYS A 288 -41.13 -13.35 -27.19
N LEU A 289 -40.21 -13.95 -26.43
CA LEU A 289 -39.66 -13.38 -25.21
C LEU A 289 -38.57 -12.40 -25.66
N ASP A 290 -38.82 -11.13 -25.41
CA ASP A 290 -37.93 -10.02 -25.73
C ASP A 290 -36.53 -10.22 -25.14
N GLY A 291 -35.56 -10.42 -26.04
CA GLY A 291 -34.43 -9.51 -26.17
C GLY A 291 -33.38 -9.42 -25.06
N ILE A 292 -33.47 -10.14 -23.93
CA ILE A 292 -32.38 -10.18 -22.92
C ILE A 292 -32.20 -11.60 -22.36
N SER A 293 -30.98 -12.13 -22.54
CA SER A 293 -30.32 -13.18 -21.74
C SER A 293 -30.10 -14.60 -22.29
N LEU A 294 -30.24 -14.89 -23.60
CA LEU A 294 -29.71 -16.16 -24.14
C LEU A 294 -28.19 -16.31 -23.94
N ALA A 295 -27.45 -15.21 -23.92
CA ALA A 295 -26.01 -15.21 -23.63
C ALA A 295 -25.68 -15.39 -22.13
N ALA A 296 -26.50 -14.86 -21.23
CA ALA A 296 -26.30 -15.02 -19.79
C ALA A 296 -26.74 -16.42 -19.32
N GLY A 297 -27.83 -16.95 -19.87
CA GLY A 297 -28.29 -18.32 -19.63
C GLY A 297 -27.28 -19.39 -20.09
N ARG A 298 -26.58 -19.16 -21.22
CA ARG A 298 -25.47 -20.03 -21.65
C ARG A 298 -24.30 -20.01 -20.67
N LYS A 299 -23.87 -18.84 -20.21
CA LYS A 299 -22.77 -18.71 -19.23
C LYS A 299 -23.10 -19.37 -17.88
N ILE A 300 -24.35 -19.27 -17.42
CA ILE A 300 -24.80 -19.92 -16.19
C ILE A 300 -24.86 -21.45 -16.37
N ARG A 301 -25.34 -21.94 -17.52
CA ARG A 301 -25.41 -23.37 -17.82
C ARG A 301 -24.01 -24.01 -17.97
N GLU A 302 -23.04 -23.29 -18.55
CA GLU A 302 -21.64 -23.73 -18.65
C GLU A 302 -20.90 -23.71 -17.31
N LYS A 303 -21.14 -22.70 -16.45
CA LYS A 303 -20.60 -22.68 -15.07
C LYS A 303 -21.15 -23.84 -14.25
N ARG A 304 -22.45 -24.14 -14.38
CA ARG A 304 -23.09 -25.24 -13.66
C ARG A 304 -22.60 -26.60 -14.15
N LYS A 305 -22.35 -26.77 -15.45
CA LYS A 305 -21.78 -28.00 -16.01
C LYS A 305 -20.37 -28.27 -15.50
N ARG A 306 -19.50 -27.24 -15.47
CA ARG A 306 -18.15 -27.33 -14.89
C ARG A 306 -18.15 -27.71 -13.40
N TYR A 307 -19.04 -27.09 -12.62
CA TYR A 307 -19.16 -27.39 -11.19
C TYR A 307 -19.55 -28.86 -10.89
N PHE A 308 -20.35 -29.50 -11.76
CA PHE A 308 -20.70 -30.91 -11.60
C PHE A 308 -19.63 -31.86 -12.16
N GLU A 309 -18.93 -31.49 -13.24
CA GLU A 309 -17.82 -32.29 -13.79
C GLU A 309 -16.57 -32.30 -12.89
N GLU A 310 -16.37 -31.28 -12.05
CA GLU A 310 -15.28 -31.22 -11.05
C GLU A 310 -15.57 -31.98 -9.74
N ARG A 311 -16.83 -32.34 -9.46
CA ARG A 311 -17.21 -33.11 -8.25
C ARG A 311 -17.21 -34.63 -8.44
N GLU A 312 -17.05 -35.10 -9.68
CA GLU A 312 -16.97 -36.54 -10.00
C GLU A 312 -15.55 -37.01 -10.38
N ARG A 313 -14.52 -36.24 -10.02
CA ARG A 313 -13.10 -36.67 -10.07
C ARG A 313 -12.50 -36.79 -8.68
#